data_AF-A0A6V8CHM4-F1
#
_entry.id   AF-A0A6V8CHM4-F1
#
_cell.length_a   1.000
_cell.length_b   1.000
_cell.length_c   1.000
_cell.angle_alpha   90.00
_cell.angle_beta   90.00
_cell.angle_gamma   90.00
#
_symmetry.space_group_name_H-M   'P 1'
#
loop_
_entity.id
_entity.type
_entity.pdbx_description
1 polymer ?
#
loop_
_entity_poly.entity_id
_entity_poly.type
_entity_poly.pdbx_seq_one_letter_code
_entity_poly.pdbx_strand_id
1 'polypeptide(L)'
;MAVNLGEVNLPAKSGVYLFKNAEERVLYVGKATNLKQRIRSYFAKNPDRAMIPDLVENAIDVECIVTNNPQEALILERQLIREHRPRYNSMLKDDKSFPYIAITKENTPRLLYTRRPPKSSWVWGPFPNAGAAKTVVQLMRRHFGLRDCRELLPQGCLSMHIGLCSGPCIDDSDYEMTVRHARATLDGKAGELIESIAQKMDEASKNMKFEEAAKYRDQVKAIRTVVGQQLISSTVYRD
;
A
#
# COMPACT_ATOMS: atom_id res chain seq x y z
N MET A 1 -30.98 -8.73 -19.03
CA MET A 1 -30.80 -7.62 -20.00
C MET A 1 -29.44 -7.00 -19.71
N ALA A 2 -28.64 -6.71 -20.73
CA ALA A 2 -27.34 -6.05 -20.57
C ALA A 2 -27.52 -4.64 -19.96
N VAL A 3 -26.49 -4.13 -19.27
CA VAL A 3 -26.53 -2.80 -18.62
C VAL A 3 -26.99 -1.73 -19.61
N ASN A 4 -28.08 -1.01 -19.28
CA ASN A 4 -28.53 0.15 -20.04
C ASN A 4 -28.19 1.44 -19.29
N LEU A 5 -27.24 2.22 -19.84
CA LEU A 5 -26.77 3.48 -19.24
C LEU A 5 -27.82 4.60 -19.17
N GLY A 6 -28.95 4.48 -19.89
CA GLY A 6 -29.96 5.53 -19.97
C GLY A 6 -30.62 5.88 -18.63
N GLU A 7 -30.60 4.95 -17.67
CA GLU A 7 -31.34 5.04 -16.41
C GLU A 7 -30.44 5.14 -15.16
N VAL A 8 -29.11 5.03 -15.32
CA VAL A 8 -28.17 4.95 -14.19
C VAL A 8 -27.57 6.32 -13.88
N ASN A 9 -27.88 6.88 -12.70
CA ASN A 9 -27.29 8.12 -12.23
C ASN A 9 -25.86 7.90 -11.72
N LEU A 10 -24.88 8.11 -12.60
CA LEU A 10 -23.47 7.89 -12.28
C LEU A 10 -22.80 9.12 -11.64
N PRO A 11 -22.04 8.95 -10.54
CA PRO A 11 -21.40 10.06 -9.84
C PRO A 11 -20.24 10.66 -10.65
N ALA A 12 -20.12 11.99 -10.65
CA ALA A 12 -18.97 12.71 -11.23
C ALA A 12 -17.85 12.91 -10.19
N LYS A 13 -17.49 11.85 -9.46
CA LYS A 13 -16.47 11.84 -8.40
C LYS A 13 -15.42 10.76 -8.62
N SER A 14 -14.32 10.81 -7.86
CA SER A 14 -13.34 9.72 -7.81
C SER A 14 -13.92 8.50 -7.09
N GLY A 15 -13.53 7.31 -7.54
CA GLY A 15 -13.93 6.09 -6.88
C GLY A 15 -13.65 4.84 -7.71
N VAL A 16 -14.31 3.75 -7.32
CA VAL A 16 -14.21 2.42 -7.94
C VAL A 16 -15.58 2.03 -8.52
N TYR A 17 -15.57 1.31 -9.64
CA TYR A 17 -16.77 0.74 -10.26
C TYR A 17 -16.59 -0.77 -10.47
N LEU A 18 -17.69 -1.50 -10.33
CA LEU A 18 -17.75 -2.95 -10.44
C LEU A 18 -18.83 -3.34 -11.46
N PHE A 19 -18.44 -4.03 -12.52
CA PHE A 19 -19.40 -4.66 -13.43
C PHE A 19 -19.76 -6.05 -12.89
N LYS A 20 -21.06 -6.34 -12.79
CA LYS A 20 -21.58 -7.61 -12.27
C LYS A 20 -22.48 -8.32 -13.26
N ASN A 21 -22.51 -9.65 -13.20
CA ASN A 21 -23.46 -10.48 -13.95
C ASN A 21 -24.78 -10.70 -13.18
N ALA A 22 -25.69 -11.49 -13.76
CA ALA A 22 -27.00 -11.78 -13.18
C ALA A 22 -26.98 -12.58 -11.87
N GLU A 23 -25.83 -13.14 -11.51
CA GLU A 23 -25.62 -13.92 -10.28
C GLU A 23 -24.89 -13.07 -9.22
N GLU A 24 -24.88 -11.74 -9.36
CA GLU A 24 -24.12 -10.79 -8.53
C GLU A 24 -22.59 -11.01 -8.54
N ARG A 25 -22.08 -11.79 -9.49
CA ARG A 25 -20.64 -12.06 -9.61
C ARG A 25 -19.94 -10.88 -10.26
N VAL A 26 -18.91 -10.36 -9.58
CA VAL A 26 -18.05 -9.29 -10.11
C VAL A 26 -17.22 -9.81 -11.28
N LEU A 27 -17.49 -9.26 -12.47
CA LEU A 27 -16.82 -9.58 -13.72
C LEU A 27 -15.57 -8.72 -13.92
N TYR A 28 -15.64 -7.44 -13.54
CA TYR A 28 -14.57 -6.47 -13.67
C TYR A 28 -14.65 -5.40 -12.59
N VAL A 29 -13.48 -4.97 -12.11
CA VAL A 29 -13.32 -3.83 -11.21
C VAL A 29 -12.38 -2.82 -11.86
N GLY A 30 -12.73 -1.53 -11.81
CA GLY A 30 -11.84 -0.47 -12.22
C GLY A 30 -12.00 0.79 -11.39
N LYS A 31 -11.00 1.67 -11.40
CA LYS A 31 -11.05 3.00 -10.77
C LYS A 31 -11.19 4.14 -11.76
N ALA A 32 -11.65 5.29 -11.28
CA ALA A 32 -11.68 6.53 -12.04
C ALA A 32 -11.49 7.76 -11.13
N THR A 33 -10.93 8.83 -11.68
CA THR A 33 -11.02 10.18 -11.09
C THR A 33 -12.41 10.80 -11.31
N ASN A 34 -13.10 10.36 -12.36
CA ASN A 34 -14.49 10.70 -12.67
C ASN A 34 -15.24 9.43 -13.13
N LEU A 35 -16.04 8.86 -12.24
CA LEU A 35 -16.77 7.60 -12.48
C LEU A 35 -17.73 7.73 -13.67
N LYS A 36 -18.53 8.79 -13.73
CA LYS A 36 -19.47 9.05 -14.83
C LYS A 36 -18.79 9.04 -16.21
N GLN A 37 -17.69 9.77 -16.36
CA GLN A 37 -16.97 9.83 -17.64
C GLN A 37 -16.35 8.47 -17.98
N ARG A 38 -15.75 7.79 -16.99
CA ARG A 38 -15.06 6.52 -17.22
C ARG A 38 -16.00 5.38 -17.55
N ILE A 39 -17.15 5.27 -16.89
CA ILE A 39 -18.11 4.19 -17.14
C ILE A 39 -18.76 4.38 -18.51
N ARG A 40 -19.09 5.62 -18.89
CA ARG A 40 -19.63 5.94 -20.22
C ARG A 40 -18.69 5.52 -21.36
N SER A 41 -17.37 5.55 -21.15
CA SER A 41 -16.42 5.16 -22.21
C SER A 41 -16.48 3.67 -22.57
N TYR A 42 -17.00 2.79 -21.70
CA TYR A 42 -17.18 1.37 -22.02
C TYR A 42 -18.27 1.11 -23.06
N PHE A 43 -19.19 2.06 -23.23
CA PHE A 43 -20.33 1.97 -24.14
C PHE A 43 -20.13 2.81 -25.41
N ALA A 44 -18.92 3.33 -25.62
CA ALA A 44 -18.55 4.03 -26.84
C ALA A 44 -18.40 3.04 -28.01
N LYS A 45 -18.69 3.49 -29.24
CA LYS A 45 -18.64 2.65 -30.46
C LYS A 45 -17.26 2.06 -30.76
N ASN A 46 -16.18 2.73 -30.32
CA ASN A 46 -14.80 2.27 -30.47
C ASN A 46 -14.19 2.04 -29.07
N PRO A 47 -14.28 0.82 -28.53
CA PRO A 47 -13.76 0.53 -27.20
C PRO A 47 -12.23 0.52 -27.19
N ASP A 48 -11.64 1.14 -26.15
CA ASP A 48 -10.18 1.20 -25.95
C ASP A 48 -9.50 -0.16 -25.73
N ARG A 49 -10.28 -1.23 -25.49
CA ARG A 49 -9.78 -2.57 -25.16
C ARG A 49 -10.68 -3.64 -25.76
N ALA A 50 -10.07 -4.69 -26.32
CA ALA A 50 -10.77 -5.78 -27.00
C ALA A 50 -11.77 -6.55 -26.11
N MET A 51 -11.58 -6.57 -24.79
CA MET A 51 -12.47 -7.26 -23.85
C MET A 51 -13.75 -6.49 -23.50
N ILE A 52 -13.84 -5.20 -23.85
CA ILE A 52 -14.94 -4.32 -23.41
C ILE A 52 -16.30 -4.77 -23.97
N PRO A 53 -16.44 -5.12 -25.27
CA PRO A 53 -17.71 -5.60 -25.79
C PRO A 53 -18.25 -6.80 -25.01
N ASP A 54 -17.40 -7.81 -24.79
CA ASP A 54 -17.76 -9.03 -24.03
C ASP A 54 -18.11 -8.71 -22.58
N LEU A 55 -17.36 -7.81 -21.92
CA LEU A 55 -17.69 -7.35 -20.57
C LEU A 55 -19.07 -6.70 -20.49
N VAL A 56 -19.38 -5.78 -21.40
CA VAL A 56 -20.63 -5.03 -21.41
C VAL A 56 -21.82 -5.93 -21.72
N GLU A 57 -21.64 -6.92 -22.61
CA GLU A 57 -22.67 -7.90 -22.94
C GLU A 57 -23.02 -8.82 -21.76
N ASN A 58 -22.02 -9.25 -21.00
CA ASN A 58 -22.21 -10.17 -19.87
C ASN A 58 -22.59 -9.45 -18.55
N ALA A 59 -22.39 -8.14 -18.46
CA ALA A 59 -22.74 -7.37 -17.29
C ALA A 59 -24.22 -6.95 -17.33
N ILE A 60 -24.90 -7.06 -16.19
CA ILE A 60 -26.27 -6.56 -16.01
C ILE A 60 -26.34 -5.36 -15.05
N ASP A 61 -25.32 -5.17 -14.22
CA ASP A 61 -25.26 -4.09 -13.24
C ASP A 61 -23.86 -3.45 -13.16
N VAL A 62 -23.83 -2.17 -12.76
CA VAL A 62 -22.62 -1.40 -12.48
C VAL A 62 -22.74 -0.70 -11.14
N GLU A 63 -22.05 -1.22 -10.14
CA GLU A 63 -21.96 -0.61 -8.83
C GLU A 63 -20.84 0.44 -8.77
N CYS A 64 -21.05 1.53 -8.03
CA CYS A 64 -20.07 2.60 -7.84
C CYS A 64 -19.80 2.87 -6.35
N ILE A 65 -18.53 2.89 -5.96
CA ILE A 65 -18.08 3.28 -4.62
C ILE A 65 -17.26 4.56 -4.73
N VAL A 66 -17.80 5.67 -4.21
CA VAL A 66 -17.13 6.98 -4.20
C VAL A 66 -16.05 7.00 -3.12
N THR A 67 -14.87 7.54 -3.45
CA THR A 67 -13.77 7.75 -2.49
C THR A 67 -13.46 9.23 -2.34
N ASN A 68 -12.82 9.62 -1.23
CA ASN A 68 -12.51 11.01 -0.94
C ASN A 68 -11.42 11.56 -1.86
N ASN A 69 -10.54 10.68 -2.35
CA ASN A 69 -9.46 11.05 -3.26
C ASN A 69 -9.09 9.89 -4.22
N PRO A 70 -8.32 10.17 -5.29
CA PRO A 70 -7.88 9.16 -6.25
C PRO A 70 -6.94 8.07 -5.69
N GLN A 71 -6.22 8.34 -4.59
CA GLN A 71 -5.32 7.36 -3.97
C GLN A 71 -6.11 6.27 -3.23
N GLU A 72 -7.19 6.66 -2.56
CA GLU A 72 -8.14 5.72 -1.94
C GLU A 72 -8.80 4.82 -2.98
N ALA A 73 -9.24 5.38 -4.12
CA ALA A 73 -9.82 4.60 -5.21
C ALA A 73 -8.85 3.52 -5.72
N LEU A 74 -7.55 3.84 -5.76
CA LEU A 74 -6.52 2.89 -6.17
C LEU A 74 -6.33 1.74 -5.16
N ILE A 75 -6.38 2.04 -3.86
CA ILE A 75 -6.26 1.03 -2.80
C ILE A 75 -7.49 0.12 -2.82
N LEU A 76 -8.68 0.72 -2.86
CA LEU A 76 -9.95 -0.01 -2.86
C LEU A 76 -10.12 -0.90 -4.11
N GLU A 77 -9.77 -0.41 -5.30
CA GLU A 77 -9.79 -1.20 -6.54
C GLU A 77 -8.96 -2.49 -6.38
N ARG A 78 -7.75 -2.37 -5.82
CA ARG A 78 -6.85 -3.52 -5.63
C ARG A 78 -7.40 -4.50 -4.60
N GLN A 79 -8.00 -4.00 -3.52
CA GLN A 79 -8.66 -4.84 -2.51
C GLN A 79 -9.78 -5.67 -3.15
N LEU A 80 -10.67 -5.02 -3.90
CA LEU A 80 -11.81 -5.67 -4.57
C LEU A 80 -11.36 -6.65 -5.67
N ILE A 81 -10.31 -6.32 -6.43
CA ILE A 81 -9.71 -7.27 -7.40
C ILE A 81 -9.16 -8.51 -6.68
N ARG A 82 -8.50 -8.34 -5.52
CA ARG A 82 -7.92 -9.45 -4.75
C ARG A 82 -9.02 -10.33 -4.15
N GLU A 83 -10.09 -9.71 -3.67
CA GLU A 83 -11.24 -10.36 -3.05
C GLU A 83 -12.06 -11.14 -4.07
N HIS A 84 -12.51 -10.49 -5.15
CA HIS A 84 -13.41 -11.11 -6.13
C HIS A 84 -12.70 -11.88 -7.25
N ARG A 85 -11.40 -11.60 -7.48
CA ARG A 85 -10.59 -12.16 -8.59
C ARG A 85 -11.34 -12.15 -9.94
N PRO A 86 -11.77 -10.97 -10.42
CA PRO A 86 -12.67 -10.89 -11.56
C PRO A 86 -12.01 -11.42 -12.84
N ARG A 87 -12.82 -12.08 -13.69
CA ARG A 87 -12.36 -12.73 -14.94
C ARG A 87 -11.62 -11.74 -15.85
N TYR A 88 -12.18 -10.55 -16.06
CA TYR A 88 -11.63 -9.58 -17.02
C TYR A 88 -10.45 -8.76 -16.46
N ASN A 89 -10.29 -8.65 -15.14
CA ASN A 89 -9.08 -8.05 -14.55
C ASN A 89 -7.85 -8.95 -14.74
N SER A 90 -8.04 -10.27 -14.76
CA SER A 90 -6.98 -11.26 -14.93
C SER A 90 -6.38 -11.26 -16.35
N MET A 91 -7.17 -10.81 -17.34
CA MET A 91 -6.74 -10.64 -18.73
C MET A 91 -5.89 -9.38 -18.96
N LEU A 92 -5.94 -8.42 -18.03
CA LEU A 92 -5.14 -7.19 -18.03
C LEU A 92 -3.91 -7.36 -17.13
N LYS A 93 -2.97 -8.21 -17.54
CA LYS A 93 -1.66 -8.30 -16.86
C LYS A 93 -0.84 -7.04 -17.14
N ASP A 94 -1.06 -6.00 -16.35
CA ASP A 94 -0.03 -4.99 -16.11
C ASP A 94 0.55 -5.25 -14.72
N ASP A 95 1.68 -5.96 -14.71
CA ASP A 95 2.20 -6.77 -13.61
C ASP A 95 2.96 -5.97 -12.54
N LYS A 96 2.54 -4.72 -12.30
CA LYS A 96 3.05 -3.92 -11.17
C LYS A 96 2.20 -4.19 -9.95
N SER A 97 2.40 -5.37 -9.34
CA SER A 97 1.93 -5.61 -7.98
C SER A 97 2.60 -4.59 -7.05
N PHE A 98 1.78 -3.93 -6.23
CA PHE A 98 2.27 -2.96 -5.26
C PHE A 98 3.05 -3.68 -4.15
N PRO A 99 4.15 -3.09 -3.67
CA PRO A 99 4.89 -3.64 -2.56
C PRO A 99 4.08 -3.54 -1.26
N TYR A 100 4.39 -4.45 -0.36
CA TYR A 100 3.98 -4.46 1.03
C TYR A 100 5.22 -4.26 1.89
N ILE A 101 5.01 -3.75 3.08
CA ILE A 101 5.96 -3.86 4.19
C ILE A 101 5.48 -5.04 5.02
N ALA A 102 6.37 -5.94 5.40
CA ALA A 102 6.01 -7.08 6.23
C ALA A 102 7.05 -7.31 7.32
N ILE A 103 6.61 -7.75 8.49
CA ILE A 103 7.47 -8.27 9.54
C ILE A 103 7.14 -9.75 9.73
N THR A 104 8.13 -10.62 9.55
CA THR A 104 7.94 -12.07 9.71
C THR A 104 7.65 -12.44 11.17
N LYS A 105 7.05 -13.62 11.39
CA LYS A 105 6.74 -14.15 12.73
C LYS A 105 7.67 -15.30 13.16
N GLU A 106 8.87 -15.38 12.57
CA GLU A 106 9.88 -16.34 13.02
C GLU A 106 10.55 -15.85 14.32
N ASN A 107 11.32 -16.71 15.02
CA ASN A 107 11.94 -16.37 16.31
C ASN A 107 12.72 -15.05 16.29
N THR A 108 13.37 -14.73 15.17
CA THR A 108 14.11 -13.48 14.95
C THR A 108 13.50 -12.72 13.76
N PRO A 109 12.41 -11.96 13.98
CA PRO A 109 11.63 -11.31 12.91
C PRO A 109 12.47 -10.46 11.96
N ARG A 110 12.10 -10.44 10.69
CA ARG A 110 12.72 -9.63 9.64
C ARG A 110 11.76 -8.59 9.13
N LEU A 111 12.26 -7.38 8.89
CA LEU A 111 11.54 -6.38 8.12
C LEU A 111 11.76 -6.59 6.62
N LEU A 112 10.66 -6.71 5.88
CA LEU A 112 10.66 -7.02 4.46
C LEU A 112 9.94 -5.92 3.66
N TYR A 113 10.51 -5.58 2.51
CA TYR A 113 9.83 -4.88 1.42
C TYR A 113 9.57 -5.90 0.31
N THR A 114 8.33 -6.33 0.12
CA THR A 114 8.01 -7.45 -0.79
C THR A 114 6.65 -7.31 -1.44
N ARG A 115 6.50 -7.79 -2.67
CA ARG A 115 5.21 -7.87 -3.37
C ARG A 115 4.43 -9.15 -3.03
N ARG A 116 5.09 -10.11 -2.39
CA ARG A 116 4.55 -11.42 -1.99
C ARG A 116 4.96 -11.68 -0.55
N PRO A 117 4.27 -11.06 0.43
CA PRO A 117 4.60 -11.27 1.84
C PRO A 117 4.34 -12.73 2.25
N PRO A 118 5.15 -13.32 3.13
CA PRO A 118 4.87 -14.64 3.68
C PRO A 118 3.54 -14.63 4.43
N LYS A 119 2.72 -15.68 4.27
CA LYS A 119 1.34 -15.75 4.80
C LYS A 119 1.23 -15.49 6.31
N SER A 120 2.24 -15.89 7.08
CA SER A 120 2.23 -15.75 8.54
C SER A 120 2.67 -14.37 9.02
N SER A 121 3.17 -13.48 8.15
CA SER A 121 3.77 -12.20 8.55
C SER A 121 2.71 -11.19 9.00
N TRP A 122 3.11 -10.21 9.79
CA TRP A 122 2.38 -8.94 9.88
C TRP A 122 2.63 -8.17 8.59
N VAL A 123 1.59 -7.63 7.97
CA VAL A 123 1.65 -7.04 6.62
C VAL A 123 0.95 -5.70 6.61
N TRP A 124 1.64 -4.69 6.09
CA TRP A 124 1.10 -3.35 5.82
C TRP A 124 1.17 -3.06 4.32
N GLY A 125 0.17 -2.33 3.83
CA GLY A 125 -0.03 -2.06 2.41
C GLY A 125 -1.26 -2.77 1.83
N PRO A 126 -1.40 -2.88 0.50
CA PRO A 126 -0.41 -2.54 -0.52
C PRO A 126 -0.08 -1.05 -0.59
N PHE A 127 1.16 -0.69 -0.88
CA PHE A 127 1.59 0.71 -1.00
C PHE A 127 1.68 1.16 -2.46
N PRO A 128 0.80 2.09 -2.90
CA PRO A 128 0.86 2.67 -4.24
C PRO A 128 2.20 3.31 -4.58
N ASN A 129 2.76 4.04 -3.60
CA ASN A 129 4.05 4.70 -3.72
C ASN A 129 5.15 3.77 -3.22
N ALA A 130 5.71 2.99 -4.15
CA ALA A 130 6.82 2.08 -3.89
C ALA A 130 8.06 2.78 -3.31
N GLY A 131 8.32 4.03 -3.73
CA GLY A 131 9.41 4.84 -3.21
C GLY A 131 9.21 5.18 -1.73
N ALA A 132 8.03 5.68 -1.36
CA ALA A 132 7.69 5.99 0.02
C ALA A 132 7.76 4.75 0.93
N ALA A 133 7.23 3.62 0.48
CA ALA A 133 7.32 2.36 1.22
C ALA A 133 8.78 1.91 1.43
N LYS A 134 9.63 2.02 0.40
CA LYS A 134 11.06 1.71 0.52
C LYS A 134 11.77 2.66 1.50
N THR A 135 11.47 3.96 1.45
CA THR A 135 12.00 4.96 2.38
C THR A 135 11.60 4.63 3.82
N VAL A 136 10.33 4.27 4.08
CA VAL A 136 9.90 3.86 5.42
C VAL A 136 10.66 2.64 5.90
N VAL A 137 10.82 1.59 5.09
CA VAL A 137 11.62 0.42 5.49
C VAL A 137 13.04 0.81 5.87
N GLN A 138 13.69 1.70 5.10
CA GLN A 138 15.03 2.18 5.44
C GLN A 138 15.07 2.97 6.76
N LEU A 139 14.06 3.80 7.04
CA LEU A 139 13.97 4.56 8.29
C LEU A 139 13.73 3.64 9.47
N MET A 140 12.84 2.67 9.34
CA MET A 140 12.57 1.66 10.37
C MET A 140 13.84 0.88 10.71
N ARG A 141 14.63 0.48 9.69
CA ARG A 141 15.92 -0.20 9.92
C ARG A 141 16.93 0.69 10.64
N ARG A 142 17.06 1.97 10.25
CA ARG A 142 17.99 2.91 10.90
C ARG A 142 17.59 3.24 12.34
N HIS A 143 16.30 3.39 12.60
CA HIS A 143 15.82 3.83 13.91
C HIS A 143 15.74 2.68 14.91
N PHE A 144 15.22 1.53 14.48
CA PHE A 144 15.02 0.38 15.36
C PHE A 144 16.12 -0.68 15.23
N GLY A 145 17.01 -0.62 14.23
CA GLY A 145 18.01 -1.67 14.03
C GLY A 145 17.40 -3.00 13.55
N LEU A 146 16.30 -2.97 12.81
CA LEU A 146 15.64 -4.18 12.33
C LEU A 146 16.48 -4.91 11.27
N ARG A 147 16.58 -6.23 11.43
CA ARG A 147 17.28 -7.08 10.47
C ARG A 147 16.42 -7.30 9.21
N ASP A 148 17.09 -7.51 8.09
CA ASP A 148 16.50 -7.94 6.81
C ASP A 148 17.23 -9.12 6.16
N CYS A 149 18.34 -9.56 6.75
CA CYS A 149 19.13 -10.69 6.26
C CYS A 149 18.32 -11.98 6.29
N ARG A 150 18.52 -12.86 5.30
CA ARG A 150 17.76 -14.11 5.19
C ARG A 150 18.10 -15.10 6.29
N GLU A 151 19.37 -15.21 6.61
CA GLU A 151 19.92 -16.14 7.59
C GLU A 151 20.55 -15.39 8.76
N LEU A 152 20.71 -16.05 9.89
CA LEU A 152 21.43 -15.54 11.05
C LEU A 152 22.90 -15.93 10.88
N LEU A 153 23.80 -14.95 10.93
CA LEU A 153 25.24 -15.18 10.79
C LEU A 153 25.89 -15.07 12.17
N PRO A 154 26.63 -16.09 12.65
CA PRO A 154 27.22 -16.09 14.00
C PRO A 154 28.14 -14.90 14.29
N GLN A 155 28.78 -14.35 13.26
CA GLN A 155 29.69 -13.21 13.34
C GLN A 155 29.00 -11.85 13.06
N GLY A 156 27.69 -11.84 12.84
CA GLY A 156 26.98 -10.65 12.39
C GLY A 156 27.02 -10.47 10.87
N CYS A 157 26.23 -9.51 10.38
CA CYS A 157 26.13 -9.18 8.96
C CYS A 157 26.62 -7.75 8.68
N LEU A 158 26.86 -7.42 7.41
CA LEU A 158 27.25 -6.06 7.01
C LEU A 158 26.32 -4.99 7.59
N SER A 159 25.01 -5.24 7.57
CA SER A 159 24.01 -4.29 8.11
C SER A 159 24.21 -4.01 9.59
N MET A 160 24.70 -4.97 10.38
CA MET A 160 25.05 -4.76 11.78
C MET A 160 26.29 -3.87 11.90
N HIS A 161 27.35 -4.20 11.16
CA HIS A 161 28.61 -3.44 11.22
C HIS A 161 28.47 -1.97 10.78
N ILE A 162 27.49 -1.66 9.92
CA ILE A 162 27.19 -0.28 9.49
C ILE A 162 26.05 0.37 10.28
N GLY A 163 25.58 -0.26 11.37
CA GLY A 163 24.58 0.32 12.29
C GLY A 163 23.13 0.33 11.78
N LEU A 164 22.77 -0.47 10.77
CA LEU A 164 21.40 -0.65 10.27
C LEU A 164 20.65 -1.83 10.91
N CYS A 165 21.35 -2.64 11.70
CA CYS A 165 20.81 -3.82 12.36
C CYS A 165 21.41 -3.89 13.77
N SER A 166 20.60 -4.19 14.78
CA SER A 166 21.07 -4.34 16.17
C SER A 166 21.92 -5.60 16.38
N GLY A 167 21.93 -6.52 15.41
CA GLY A 167 22.71 -7.75 15.48
C GLY A 167 22.08 -8.90 16.28
N PRO A 168 20.77 -9.20 16.12
CA PRO A 168 20.10 -10.27 16.88
C PRO A 168 20.54 -11.70 16.49
N CYS A 169 21.57 -11.82 15.66
CA CYS A 169 22.23 -13.08 15.35
C CYS A 169 23.38 -13.40 16.32
N ILE A 170 23.82 -12.40 17.07
CA ILE A 170 24.84 -12.52 18.11
C ILE A 170 24.17 -12.41 19.49
N ASP A 171 23.32 -11.39 19.67
CA ASP A 171 22.57 -11.14 20.90
C ASP A 171 21.16 -10.62 20.57
N ASP A 172 20.14 -11.40 20.91
CA ASP A 172 18.73 -11.12 20.60
C ASP A 172 17.91 -10.58 21.79
N SER A 173 18.54 -10.35 22.95
CA SER A 173 17.88 -10.02 24.23
C SER A 173 16.84 -8.90 24.14
N ASP A 174 17.11 -7.81 23.42
CA ASP A 174 16.20 -6.66 23.27
C ASP A 174 15.43 -6.64 21.94
N TYR A 175 15.63 -7.64 21.08
CA TYR A 175 15.15 -7.60 19.71
C TYR A 175 13.62 -7.75 19.62
N GLU A 176 13.01 -8.57 20.47
CA GLU A 176 11.55 -8.73 20.48
C GLU A 176 10.84 -7.42 20.85
N MET A 177 11.36 -6.69 21.84
CA MET A 177 10.83 -5.39 22.25
C MET A 177 10.95 -4.38 21.10
N THR A 178 12.11 -4.36 20.44
CA THR A 178 12.38 -3.56 19.25
C THR A 178 11.36 -3.82 18.14
N VAL A 179 11.06 -5.10 17.86
CA VAL A 179 10.05 -5.50 16.88
C VAL A 179 8.65 -5.03 17.30
N ARG A 180 8.30 -5.11 18.59
CA ARG A 180 7.01 -4.59 19.09
C ARG A 180 6.86 -3.09 18.86
N HIS A 181 7.87 -2.29 19.16
CA HIS A 181 7.84 -0.83 18.92
C HIS A 181 7.78 -0.50 17.42
N ALA A 182 8.54 -1.23 16.60
CA ALA A 182 8.50 -1.08 15.16
C ALA A 182 7.11 -1.37 14.58
N ARG A 183 6.44 -2.41 15.07
CA ARG A 183 5.06 -2.72 14.71
C ARG A 183 4.09 -1.60 15.10
N ALA A 184 4.16 -1.14 16.34
CA ALA A 184 3.30 -0.06 16.83
C ALA A 184 3.43 1.21 15.95
N THR A 185 4.64 1.52 15.51
CA THR A 185 4.92 2.62 14.57
C THR A 185 4.21 2.43 13.23
N LEU A 186 4.30 1.24 12.64
CA LEU A 186 3.62 0.90 11.38
C LEU A 186 2.09 0.83 11.53
N ASP A 187 1.59 0.49 12.71
CA ASP A 187 0.17 0.39 13.06
C ASP A 187 -0.50 1.76 13.32
N GLY A 188 0.19 2.89 13.12
CA GLY A 188 -0.40 4.22 13.31
C GLY A 188 0.31 5.10 14.34
N LYS A 189 1.12 4.52 15.23
CA LYS A 189 1.71 5.23 16.37
C LYS A 189 3.10 5.78 16.06
N ALA A 190 3.28 6.38 14.88
CA ALA A 190 4.56 6.91 14.44
C ALA A 190 4.89 8.32 14.96
N GLY A 191 4.15 8.83 15.95
CA GLY A 191 4.31 10.19 16.48
C GLY A 191 5.75 10.47 16.94
N GLU A 192 6.28 9.62 17.81
CA GLU A 192 7.64 9.75 18.37
C GLU A 192 8.73 9.69 17.27
N LEU A 193 8.60 8.77 16.31
CA LEU A 193 9.54 8.66 15.18
C LEU A 193 9.52 9.93 14.32
N ILE A 194 8.33 10.43 13.99
CA ILE A 194 8.17 11.66 13.20
C ILE A 194 8.78 12.85 13.94
N GLU A 195 8.52 12.98 15.24
CA GLU A 195 9.02 14.07 16.06
C GLU A 195 10.56 14.07 16.12
N SER A 196 11.16 12.89 16.34
CA SER A 196 12.63 12.77 16.36
C SER A 196 13.30 13.17 15.04
N ILE A 197 12.66 12.89 13.89
CA ILE A 197 13.18 13.28 12.56
C ILE A 197 12.94 14.78 12.31
N ALA A 198 11.82 15.32 12.77
CA ALA A 198 11.52 16.76 12.67
C ALA A 198 12.52 17.59 13.48
N GLN A 199 12.90 17.15 14.69
CA GLN A 199 13.93 17.83 15.48
C GLN A 199 15.28 17.89 14.74
N LYS A 200 15.70 16.79 14.09
CA LYS A 200 16.92 16.75 13.25
C LYS A 200 16.82 17.66 12.03
N MET A 201 15.63 17.76 11.42
CA MET A 201 15.37 18.71 10.33
C MET A 201 15.57 20.15 10.81
N ASP A 202 15.01 20.50 11.95
CA ASP A 202 15.08 21.86 12.51
C ASP A 202 16.52 22.22 12.90
N GLU A 203 17.27 21.27 13.48
CA GLU A 203 18.68 21.44 13.78
C GLU A 203 19.54 21.63 12.52
N ALA A 204 19.32 20.81 11.48
CA ALA A 204 19.99 20.97 10.19
C ALA A 204 19.68 22.33 9.55
N SER A 205 18.41 22.78 9.64
CA SER A 205 18.00 24.11 9.15
C SER A 205 18.67 25.24 9.93
N LYS A 206 18.74 25.16 11.27
CA LYS A 206 19.45 26.13 12.12
C LYS A 206 20.93 26.23 11.76
N ASN A 207 21.54 25.09 11.41
CA ASN A 207 22.93 25.01 10.99
C ASN A 207 23.14 25.34 9.49
N MET A 208 22.13 25.88 8.80
CA MET A 208 22.16 26.21 7.37
C MET A 208 22.47 25.01 6.43
N LYS A 209 22.24 23.78 6.89
CA LYS A 209 22.41 22.53 6.11
C LYS A 209 21.11 22.17 5.38
N PHE A 210 20.71 22.99 4.40
CA PHE A 210 19.39 22.89 3.77
C PHE A 210 19.14 21.57 3.02
N GLU A 211 20.16 20.97 2.39
CA GLU A 211 20.01 19.66 1.74
C GLU A 211 19.71 18.54 2.76
N GLU A 212 20.31 18.61 3.94
CA GLU A 212 20.10 17.64 5.00
C GLU A 212 18.71 17.82 5.63
N ALA A 213 18.30 19.07 5.88
CA ALA A 213 16.95 19.40 6.30
C ALA A 213 15.90 18.92 5.28
N ALA A 214 16.15 19.11 3.97
CA ALA A 214 15.26 18.60 2.93
C ALA A 214 15.13 17.07 2.96
N LYS A 215 16.24 16.34 3.20
CA LYS A 215 16.21 14.88 3.38
C LYS A 215 15.33 14.48 4.58
N TYR A 216 15.48 15.12 5.73
CA TYR A 216 14.65 14.83 6.91
C TYR A 216 13.17 15.16 6.69
N ARG A 217 12.86 16.29 6.02
CA ARG A 217 11.50 16.64 5.61
C ARG A 217 10.86 15.56 4.74
N ASP A 218 11.60 15.09 3.74
CA ASP A 218 11.10 14.09 2.80
C ASP A 218 10.90 12.72 3.49
N GLN A 219 11.71 12.40 4.51
CA GLN A 219 11.52 11.24 5.39
C GLN A 219 10.24 11.35 6.22
N VAL A 220 9.98 12.50 6.86
CA VAL A 220 8.72 12.76 7.60
C VAL A 220 7.51 12.60 6.67
N LYS A 221 7.59 13.16 5.46
CA LYS A 221 6.53 13.05 4.45
C LYS A 221 6.28 11.60 4.03
N ALA A 222 7.34 10.81 3.85
CA ALA A 222 7.23 9.39 3.52
C ALA A 222 6.54 8.58 4.64
N ILE A 223 6.94 8.80 5.90
CA ILE A 223 6.31 8.15 7.06
C ILE A 223 4.83 8.52 7.14
N ARG A 224 4.49 9.81 7.09
CA ARG A 224 3.08 10.27 7.11
C ARG A 224 2.25 9.67 5.97
N THR A 225 2.82 9.51 4.79
CA THR A 225 2.12 8.89 3.64
C THR A 225 1.79 7.42 3.92
N VAL A 226 2.74 6.66 4.47
CA VAL A 226 2.56 5.24 4.79
C VAL A 226 1.62 5.04 5.97
N VAL A 227 1.78 5.82 7.03
CA VAL A 227 0.96 5.75 8.25
C VAL A 227 -0.46 6.27 7.99
N GLY A 228 -0.62 7.37 7.25
CA GLY A 228 -1.92 7.90 6.85
C GLY A 228 -2.71 6.94 5.96
N GLN A 229 -2.04 6.19 5.08
CA GLN A 229 -2.68 5.12 4.29
C GLN A 229 -3.13 3.93 5.15
N GLN A 230 -2.43 3.63 6.26
CA GLN A 230 -2.87 2.60 7.22
C GLN A 230 -4.11 3.04 8.00
N LEU A 231 -4.24 4.30 8.41
CA LEU A 231 -5.47 4.79 9.05
C LEU A 231 -6.70 4.57 8.16
N ILE A 232 -6.59 4.92 6.87
CA ILE A 232 -7.67 4.71 5.90
C ILE A 232 -7.96 3.21 5.69
N SER A 233 -6.94 2.35 5.64
CA SER A 233 -7.13 0.90 5.54
C SER A 233 -7.64 0.23 6.83
N SER A 234 -7.34 0.80 8.01
CA SER A 234 -7.69 0.25 9.32
C SER A 234 -9.11 0.57 9.76
N THR A 235 -9.71 1.62 9.19
CA THR A 235 -11.13 1.96 9.45
C THR A 235 -12.08 0.90 8.88
N VAL A 236 -11.59 0.00 8.03
CA VAL A 236 -12.35 -1.14 7.47
C VAL A 236 -12.26 -2.39 8.37
N TYR A 237 -11.49 -2.36 9.46
CA TYR A 237 -11.36 -3.45 10.44
C TYR A 237 -11.66 -2.98 11.88
N ARG A 238 -12.64 -2.10 12.02
CA ARG A 238 -13.33 -1.85 13.29
C ARG A 238 -14.84 -1.91 13.06
N ASP A 239 -15.30 -3.14 12.83
CA ASP A 239 -16.40 -3.84 13.53
C ASP A 239 -16.89 -5.01 12.66
#